data_AF-A0A433UT66-F1
#
_entry.id   AF-A0A433UT66-F1
#
_cell.length_a   1.000
_cell.length_b   1.000
_cell.length_c   1.000
_cell.angle_alpha   90.00
_cell.angle_beta   90.00
_cell.angle_gamma   90.00
#
_symmetry.space_group_name_H-M   'P 1'
#
loop_
_entity.id
_entity.type
_entity.pdbx_description
1 polymer ?
#
loop_
_entity_poly.entity_id
_entity_poly.type
_entity_poly.pdbx_seq_one_letter_code
_entity_poly.pdbx_strand_id
1 'polypeptide(L)'
;MPRKPRDLKPGYSYHVTTRCNNREFNLVRHECREVFIYAIKQAMDKFDFKLYGVCIMSNHIHYLLEPLLPEHLPRIMHWLNWYTAMCFNRMLNRTGHFWEKRYHSSGFYKHEHQSALRTLRYIHANPKAAGMQQGFFYDFSNYGTYDRLTDDGLTKWHPAFLTLGKSLEECAARYRAFCKKYTPKSKPEKRYHWGSKMLPKVIKGKGKKKSSPGQMKLPWDNWEVTDSEVREVAEKFVMANCYDQKIAAQFFNDE
;
A
#
# COMPACT_ATOMS: atom_id res chain seq x y z
N MET A 1 -20.43 -18.44 -6.61
CA MET A 1 -19.70 -18.62 -7.89
C MET A 1 -18.21 -18.74 -7.62
N PRO A 2 -17.52 -19.74 -8.22
CA PRO A 2 -16.07 -19.84 -8.15
C PRO A 2 -15.44 -18.58 -8.78
N ARG A 3 -14.35 -18.09 -8.19
CA ARG A 3 -13.61 -16.94 -8.75
C ARG A 3 -12.85 -17.40 -9.99
N LYS A 4 -12.79 -16.56 -11.02
CA LYS A 4 -11.91 -16.82 -12.18
C LYS A 4 -10.47 -17.03 -11.69
N PRO A 5 -9.75 -18.04 -12.21
CA PRO A 5 -8.32 -18.19 -12.01
C PRO A 5 -7.57 -16.91 -12.40
N ARG A 6 -6.44 -16.64 -11.73
CA ARG A 6 -5.60 -15.50 -12.09
C ARG A 6 -4.79 -15.84 -13.34
N ASP A 7 -4.71 -14.89 -14.26
CA ASP A 7 -3.83 -14.96 -15.42
C ASP A 7 -2.39 -14.58 -14.99
N LEU A 8 -1.60 -15.59 -14.64
CA LEU A 8 -0.22 -15.46 -14.18
C LEU A 8 0.73 -15.80 -15.34
N LYS A 9 1.55 -14.84 -15.76
CA LYS A 9 2.39 -14.94 -16.95
C LYS A 9 3.83 -14.52 -16.65
N PRO A 10 4.85 -15.21 -17.22
CA PRO A 10 6.24 -14.82 -17.07
C PRO A 10 6.53 -13.41 -17.58
N GLY A 11 7.38 -12.66 -16.88
CA GLY A 11 7.77 -11.30 -17.28
C GLY A 11 6.65 -10.27 -17.20
N TYR A 12 5.61 -10.52 -16.39
CA TYR A 12 4.54 -9.56 -16.13
C TYR A 12 4.79 -8.80 -14.82
N SER A 13 4.48 -7.52 -14.85
CA SER A 13 4.37 -6.69 -13.65
C SER A 13 2.90 -6.62 -13.24
N TYR A 14 2.63 -6.69 -11.93
CA TYR A 14 1.29 -6.76 -11.38
C TYR A 14 0.98 -5.55 -10.52
N HIS A 15 -0.09 -4.83 -10.87
CA HIS A 15 -0.74 -3.89 -9.97
C HIS A 15 -1.59 -4.68 -8.97
N VAL A 16 -1.18 -4.65 -7.71
CA VAL A 16 -1.85 -5.37 -6.63
C VAL A 16 -2.51 -4.38 -5.68
N THR A 17 -3.68 -4.74 -5.14
CA THR A 17 -4.33 -3.95 -4.09
C THR A 17 -4.90 -4.87 -3.01
N THR A 18 -4.58 -4.56 -1.76
CA THR A 18 -5.19 -5.18 -0.56
C THR A 18 -5.91 -4.11 0.24
N ARG A 19 -7.06 -4.45 0.83
CA ARG A 19 -7.90 -3.51 1.59
C ARG A 19 -8.29 -4.06 2.95
N CYS A 20 -8.27 -3.20 3.97
CA CYS A 20 -8.72 -3.49 5.33
C CYS A 20 -10.20 -3.87 5.34
N ASN A 21 -10.56 -4.79 6.22
CA ASN A 21 -11.93 -5.23 6.42
C ASN A 21 -12.84 -4.04 6.74
N ASN A 22 -14.09 -4.08 6.24
CA ASN A 22 -15.06 -2.98 6.33
C ASN A 22 -14.58 -1.62 5.80
N ARG A 23 -13.43 -1.57 5.09
CA ARG A 23 -12.77 -0.33 4.66
C ARG A 23 -12.38 0.60 5.83
N GLU A 24 -12.24 0.03 7.02
CA GLU A 24 -11.80 0.74 8.22
C GLU A 24 -10.37 1.28 8.07
N PHE A 25 -10.09 2.42 8.69
CA PHE A 25 -8.78 3.07 8.66
C PHE A 25 -7.78 2.44 9.64
N ASN A 26 -7.63 1.12 9.59
CA ASN A 26 -6.79 0.37 10.53
C ASN A 26 -5.28 0.54 10.26
N LEU A 27 -4.89 1.16 9.14
CA LEU A 27 -3.51 1.54 8.81
C LEU A 27 -3.28 3.05 9.02
N VAL A 28 -4.08 3.71 9.87
CA VAL A 28 -3.91 5.14 10.19
C VAL A 28 -2.68 5.39 11.07
N ARG A 29 -2.40 4.45 11.99
CA ARG A 29 -1.27 4.49 12.93
C ARG A 29 0.07 4.37 12.20
N HIS A 30 1.06 5.12 12.64
CA HIS A 30 2.39 5.19 12.02
C HIS A 30 3.09 3.84 12.11
N GLU A 31 3.08 3.27 13.31
CA GLU A 31 3.67 1.98 13.68
C GLU A 31 3.14 0.83 12.82
N CYS A 32 1.83 0.84 12.51
CA CYS A 32 1.25 -0.16 11.60
C CYS A 32 1.87 -0.08 10.19
N ARG A 33 2.21 1.13 9.72
CA ARG A 33 2.83 1.29 8.40
C ARG A 33 4.31 0.93 8.42
N GLU A 34 5.03 1.24 9.50
CA GLU A 34 6.41 0.80 9.70
C GLU A 34 6.54 -0.72 9.68
N VAL A 35 5.71 -1.41 10.48
CA VAL A 35 5.63 -2.87 10.49
C VAL A 35 5.27 -3.41 9.10
N PHE A 36 4.44 -2.71 8.34
CA PHE A 36 4.12 -3.10 6.97
C PHE A 36 5.33 -2.97 6.02
N ILE A 37 6.08 -1.87 6.13
CA ILE A 37 7.30 -1.64 5.34
C ILE A 37 8.33 -2.74 5.65
N TYR A 38 8.54 -3.05 6.93
CA TYR A 38 9.40 -4.17 7.34
C TYR A 38 8.90 -5.52 6.81
N ALA A 39 7.59 -5.78 6.85
CA ALA A 39 7.02 -6.98 6.26
C ALA A 39 7.28 -7.08 4.75
N ILE A 40 7.28 -5.96 4.02
CA ILE A 40 7.67 -5.95 2.60
C ILE A 40 9.13 -6.39 2.45
N LYS A 41 10.06 -5.83 3.24
CA LYS A 41 11.48 -6.22 3.23
C LYS A 41 11.65 -7.72 3.42
N GLN A 42 11.02 -8.27 4.46
CA GLN A 42 11.06 -9.70 4.77
C GLN A 42 10.46 -10.56 3.64
N ALA A 43 9.39 -10.09 2.98
CA ALA A 43 8.84 -10.79 1.81
C ALA A 43 9.80 -10.77 0.63
N MET A 44 10.51 -9.65 0.41
CA MET A 44 11.49 -9.52 -0.67
C MET A 44 12.65 -10.50 -0.44
N ASP A 45 13.19 -10.57 0.78
CA ASP A 45 14.27 -11.51 1.12
C ASP A 45 13.84 -12.97 0.94
N LYS A 46 12.56 -13.27 1.21
CA LYS A 46 12.02 -14.64 1.13
C LYS A 46 11.70 -15.11 -0.29
N PHE A 47 11.24 -14.22 -1.16
CA PHE A 47 10.68 -14.60 -2.46
C PHE A 47 11.40 -13.99 -3.67
N ASP A 48 12.39 -13.12 -3.44
CA ASP A 48 13.23 -12.45 -4.44
C ASP A 48 12.41 -11.83 -5.59
N PHE A 49 11.52 -10.91 -5.24
CA PHE A 49 10.69 -10.18 -6.21
C PHE A 49 11.08 -8.71 -6.29
N LYS A 50 10.81 -8.10 -7.44
CA LYS A 50 11.06 -6.67 -7.64
C LYS A 50 9.84 -5.87 -7.24
N LEU A 51 10.02 -4.88 -6.36
CA LEU A 51 8.99 -3.90 -6.03
C LEU A 51 9.31 -2.59 -6.76
N TYR A 52 8.41 -2.16 -7.63
CA TYR A 52 8.57 -0.92 -8.40
C TYR A 52 7.77 0.23 -7.83
N GLY A 53 6.55 -0.02 -7.36
CA GLY A 53 5.68 1.00 -6.79
C GLY A 53 5.03 0.53 -5.52
N VAL A 54 4.93 1.38 -4.50
CA VAL A 54 4.18 1.09 -3.28
C VAL A 54 3.53 2.36 -2.75
N CYS A 55 2.31 2.24 -2.23
CA CYS A 55 1.62 3.30 -1.51
C CYS A 55 0.71 2.69 -0.43
N ILE A 56 1.03 2.96 0.84
CA ILE A 56 0.30 2.48 2.02
C ILE A 56 -0.68 3.58 2.46
N MET A 57 -1.95 3.40 2.12
CA MET A 57 -3.03 4.30 2.51
C MET A 57 -3.59 3.92 3.88
N SER A 58 -4.50 4.73 4.41
CA SER A 58 -5.13 4.50 5.72
C SER A 58 -5.98 3.22 5.82
N ASN A 59 -6.55 2.73 4.72
CA ASN A 59 -7.36 1.49 4.70
C ASN A 59 -7.01 0.51 3.57
N HIS A 60 -6.03 0.79 2.73
CA HIS A 60 -5.64 -0.10 1.64
C HIS A 60 -4.21 0.15 1.20
N ILE A 61 -3.65 -0.77 0.43
CA ILE A 61 -2.27 -0.70 -0.02
C ILE A 61 -2.24 -1.02 -1.50
N HIS A 62 -1.46 -0.26 -2.24
CA HIS A 62 -1.19 -0.48 -3.65
C HIS A 62 0.27 -0.90 -3.86
N TYR A 63 0.48 -1.84 -4.77
CA TYR A 63 1.80 -2.32 -5.18
C TYR A 63 1.88 -2.37 -6.69
N LEU A 64 3.05 -2.09 -7.24
CA LEU A 64 3.47 -2.56 -8.55
C LEU A 64 4.68 -3.45 -8.33
N LEU A 65 4.53 -4.75 -8.52
CA LEU A 65 5.59 -5.73 -8.28
C LEU A 65 5.72 -6.73 -9.43
N GLU A 66 6.93 -7.24 -9.64
CA GLU A 66 7.24 -8.28 -10.62
C GLU A 66 7.80 -9.48 -9.84
N PRO A 67 7.05 -10.60 -9.77
CA PRO A 67 7.53 -11.81 -9.12
C PRO A 67 8.60 -12.48 -9.99
N LEU A 68 9.56 -13.17 -9.37
CA LEU A 68 10.57 -13.96 -10.09
C LEU A 68 9.92 -15.01 -11.01
N LEU A 69 8.94 -15.74 -10.47
CA LEU A 69 8.11 -16.70 -11.18
C LEU A 69 6.63 -16.32 -11.03
N PRO A 70 5.78 -16.51 -12.06
CA PRO A 70 4.37 -16.09 -12.00
C PRO A 70 3.59 -16.66 -10.81
N GLU A 71 3.84 -17.92 -10.46
CA GLU A 71 3.26 -18.65 -9.34
C GLU A 71 3.69 -18.12 -7.96
N HIS A 72 4.76 -17.31 -7.90
CA HIS A 72 5.18 -16.67 -6.65
C HIS A 72 4.24 -15.54 -6.23
N LEU A 73 3.54 -14.87 -7.15
CA LEU A 73 2.64 -13.77 -6.78
C LEU A 73 1.59 -14.19 -5.72
N PRO A 74 0.84 -15.30 -5.91
CA PRO A 74 -0.02 -15.82 -4.85
C PRO A 74 0.66 -16.12 -3.52
N ARG A 75 1.92 -16.62 -3.54
CA ARG A 75 2.68 -16.98 -2.34
C ARG A 75 3.15 -15.74 -1.58
N ILE A 76 3.72 -14.77 -2.30
CA ILE A 76 4.13 -13.45 -1.78
C ILE A 76 2.94 -12.78 -1.10
N MET A 77 1.83 -12.65 -1.83
CA MET A 77 0.65 -11.97 -1.29
C MET A 77 -0.05 -12.75 -0.18
N HIS A 78 0.03 -14.09 -0.17
CA HIS A 78 -0.48 -14.87 0.94
C HIS A 78 0.36 -14.61 2.20
N TRP A 79 1.68 -14.71 2.09
CA TRP A 79 2.60 -14.50 3.19
C TRP A 79 2.48 -13.07 3.76
N LEU A 80 2.53 -12.05 2.90
CA LEU A 80 2.38 -10.65 3.31
C LEU A 80 1.06 -10.42 4.05
N ASN A 81 -0.06 -10.83 3.46
CA ASN A 81 -1.37 -10.59 4.05
C ASN A 81 -1.58 -11.38 5.35
N TRP A 82 -1.06 -12.61 5.43
CA TRP A 82 -1.15 -13.43 6.63
C TRP A 82 -0.30 -12.84 7.77
N TYR A 83 0.98 -12.58 7.51
CA TYR A 83 1.92 -12.04 8.49
C TYR A 83 1.43 -10.71 9.05
N THR A 84 1.06 -9.78 8.17
CA THR A 84 0.59 -8.46 8.58
C THR A 84 -0.77 -8.49 9.25
N ALA A 85 -1.70 -9.38 8.86
CA ALA A 85 -2.96 -9.54 9.58
C ALA A 85 -2.73 -10.02 11.02
N MET A 86 -1.78 -10.94 11.23
CA MET A 86 -1.39 -11.39 12.57
C MET A 86 -0.80 -10.24 13.40
N CYS A 87 0.18 -9.51 12.86
CA CYS A 87 0.79 -8.35 13.53
C CYS A 87 -0.25 -7.29 13.88
N PHE A 88 -1.10 -6.89 12.92
CA PHE A 88 -2.05 -5.80 13.14
C PHE A 88 -3.21 -6.18 14.06
N ASN A 89 -3.67 -7.42 14.00
CA ASN A 89 -4.65 -7.88 14.98
C ASN A 89 -4.08 -7.81 16.39
N ARG A 90 -2.80 -8.15 16.58
CA ARG A 90 -2.10 -7.98 17.87
C ARG A 90 -1.96 -6.50 18.25
N MET A 91 -1.38 -5.67 17.37
CA MET A 91 -1.11 -4.24 17.63
C MET A 91 -2.37 -3.40 17.90
N LEU A 92 -3.49 -3.78 17.28
CA LEU A 92 -4.75 -3.04 17.41
C LEU A 92 -5.73 -3.69 18.39
N ASN A 93 -5.31 -4.77 19.07
CA ASN A 93 -6.17 -5.58 19.94
C ASN A 93 -7.48 -6.01 19.26
N ARG A 94 -7.35 -6.58 18.05
CA ARG A 94 -8.45 -7.04 17.21
C ARG A 94 -8.38 -8.54 16.98
N THR A 95 -9.53 -9.11 16.66
CA THR A 95 -9.65 -10.52 16.25
C THR A 95 -10.40 -10.61 14.92
N GLY A 96 -10.30 -11.78 14.27
CA GLY A 96 -10.95 -12.04 12.98
C GLY A 96 -10.18 -11.50 11.76
N HIS A 97 -10.90 -11.31 10.65
CA HIS A 97 -10.29 -10.90 9.39
C HIS A 97 -9.85 -9.44 9.42
N PHE A 98 -8.54 -9.21 9.33
CA PHE A 98 -7.96 -7.88 9.14
C PHE A 98 -8.16 -7.36 7.71
N TRP A 99 -7.96 -8.21 6.71
CA TRP A 99 -8.15 -7.89 5.29
C TRP A 99 -9.57 -8.26 4.83
N GLU A 100 -10.21 -7.40 4.03
CA GLU A 100 -11.60 -7.57 3.59
C GLU A 100 -11.78 -8.84 2.74
N LYS A 101 -10.91 -8.99 1.75
CA LYS A 101 -10.94 -10.05 0.74
C LYS A 101 -9.51 -10.39 0.35
N ARG A 102 -9.36 -11.46 -0.43
CA ARG A 102 -8.10 -11.73 -1.14
C ARG A 102 -7.75 -10.53 -2.02
N TYR A 103 -6.46 -10.24 -2.15
CA TYR A 103 -5.94 -9.14 -2.98
C TYR A 103 -6.51 -9.17 -4.40
N HIS A 104 -6.72 -7.97 -4.95
CA HIS A 104 -6.97 -7.75 -6.37
C HIS A 104 -5.63 -7.64 -7.11
N SER A 105 -5.53 -8.20 -8.31
CA SER A 105 -4.33 -8.12 -9.14
C SER A 105 -4.70 -7.95 -10.60
N SER A 106 -4.07 -7.01 -11.28
CA SER A 106 -4.09 -6.87 -12.74
C SER A 106 -2.65 -6.79 -13.27
N GLY A 107 -2.30 -7.66 -14.20
CA GLY A 107 -0.96 -7.73 -14.78
C GLY A 107 -0.89 -7.12 -16.17
N PHE A 108 0.28 -6.64 -16.54
CA PHE A 108 0.66 -6.24 -17.89
C PHE A 108 2.09 -6.70 -18.17
N TYR A 109 2.43 -6.88 -19.45
CA TYR A 109 3.77 -7.33 -19.80
C TYR A 109 4.81 -6.24 -19.46
N LYS A 110 5.98 -6.60 -18.94
CA LYS A 110 6.98 -5.62 -18.43
C LYS A 110 7.44 -4.59 -19.47
N HIS A 111 7.38 -4.94 -20.77
CA HIS A 111 7.73 -4.05 -21.88
C HIS A 111 6.58 -3.14 -22.32
N GLU A 112 5.37 -3.27 -21.75
CA GLU A 112 4.28 -2.31 -21.94
C GLU A 112 4.53 -1.05 -21.11
N HIS A 113 5.47 -0.23 -21.56
CA HIS A 113 5.95 0.93 -20.81
C HIS A 113 4.85 1.92 -20.43
N GLN A 114 3.87 2.14 -21.31
CA GLN A 114 2.75 3.04 -21.01
C GLN A 114 1.86 2.51 -19.87
N SER A 115 1.58 1.21 -19.85
CA SER A 115 0.81 0.53 -18.80
C SER A 115 1.52 0.64 -17.45
N ALA A 116 2.85 0.45 -17.45
CA ALA A 116 3.69 0.61 -16.27
C ALA A 116 3.66 2.04 -15.72
N LEU A 117 3.91 3.04 -16.58
CA LEU A 117 3.94 4.45 -16.19
C LEU A 117 2.58 4.94 -15.68
N ARG A 118 1.47 4.55 -16.35
CA ARG A 118 0.11 4.88 -15.89
C ARG A 118 -0.19 4.27 -14.53
N THR A 119 0.22 3.03 -14.31
CA THR A 119 0.08 2.34 -13.03
C THR A 119 0.91 3.01 -11.93
N LEU A 120 2.19 3.31 -12.17
CA LEU A 120 3.05 4.01 -11.21
C LEU A 120 2.47 5.36 -10.82
N ARG A 121 2.09 6.19 -11.81
CA ARG A 121 1.44 7.49 -11.55
C ARG A 121 0.14 7.32 -10.78
N TYR A 122 -0.65 6.30 -11.08
CA TYR A 122 -1.86 6.02 -10.33
C TYR A 122 -1.55 5.72 -8.86
N ILE A 123 -0.57 4.83 -8.59
CA ILE A 123 -0.14 4.47 -7.24
C ILE A 123 0.28 5.71 -6.48
N HIS A 124 1.22 6.50 -7.01
CA HIS A 124 1.75 7.71 -6.37
C HIS A 124 0.71 8.82 -6.23
N ALA A 125 -0.31 8.87 -7.10
CA ALA A 125 -1.38 9.86 -7.01
C ALA A 125 -2.48 9.52 -5.99
N ASN A 126 -2.50 8.32 -5.38
CA ASN A 126 -3.59 7.92 -4.49
C ASN A 126 -3.77 8.85 -3.28
N PRO A 127 -2.70 9.27 -2.56
CA PRO A 127 -2.84 10.23 -1.45
C PRO A 127 -3.49 11.54 -1.90
N LYS A 128 -3.09 12.05 -3.07
CA LYS A 128 -3.67 13.24 -3.69
C LYS A 128 -5.14 13.05 -4.08
N ALA A 129 -5.45 11.94 -4.75
CA ALA A 129 -6.80 11.62 -5.20
C ALA A 129 -7.77 11.39 -4.02
N ALA A 130 -7.27 10.96 -2.87
CA ALA A 130 -8.03 10.80 -1.63
C ALA A 130 -8.18 12.10 -0.82
N GLY A 131 -7.53 13.19 -1.24
CA GLY A 131 -7.51 14.45 -0.49
C GLY A 131 -6.66 14.41 0.80
N MET A 132 -5.79 13.40 0.95
CA MET A 132 -4.89 13.29 2.11
C MET A 132 -3.67 14.21 1.98
N GLN A 133 -3.25 14.50 0.75
CA GLN A 133 -2.12 15.36 0.43
C GLN A 133 -2.45 16.23 -0.78
N GLN A 134 -1.82 17.40 -0.90
CA GLN A 134 -1.97 18.25 -2.09
C GLN A 134 -1.08 17.78 -3.26
N GLY A 135 0.09 17.22 -2.92
CA GLY A 135 1.12 16.76 -3.86
C GLY A 135 1.21 15.24 -4.00
N PHE A 136 2.29 14.79 -4.65
CA PHE A 136 2.62 13.38 -4.82
C PHE A 136 3.53 12.83 -3.72
N PHE A 137 4.22 13.71 -2.99
CA PHE A 137 5.02 13.32 -1.84
C PHE A 137 4.10 12.88 -0.71
N TYR A 138 4.40 11.71 -0.17
CA TYR A 138 3.69 11.09 0.92
C TYR A 138 4.61 10.05 1.53
N ASP A 139 4.79 10.12 2.84
CA ASP A 139 5.82 9.39 3.59
C ASP A 139 5.78 7.88 3.37
N PHE A 140 4.58 7.34 3.11
CA PHE A 140 4.35 5.91 2.90
C PHE A 140 4.08 5.55 1.43
N SER A 141 4.63 6.32 0.49
CA SER A 141 4.61 6.05 -0.94
C SER A 141 5.97 6.30 -1.56
N ASN A 142 6.44 5.43 -2.44
CA ASN A 142 7.77 5.55 -3.03
C ASN A 142 7.87 6.60 -4.17
N TYR A 143 7.18 7.74 -4.08
CA TYR A 143 7.27 8.78 -5.12
C TYR A 143 8.64 9.49 -5.11
N GLY A 144 9.25 9.64 -3.93
CA GLY A 144 10.55 10.30 -3.78
C GLY A 144 11.67 9.61 -4.54
N THR A 145 11.68 8.28 -4.58
CA THR A 145 12.67 7.53 -5.36
C THR A 145 12.61 7.82 -6.85
N TYR A 146 11.44 8.20 -7.39
CA TYR A 146 11.28 8.56 -8.79
C TYR A 146 11.51 10.04 -9.08
N ASP A 147 11.13 10.93 -8.16
CA ASP A 147 11.24 12.38 -8.35
C ASP A 147 12.62 12.93 -7.98
N ARG A 148 13.17 12.46 -6.85
CA ARG A 148 14.45 12.90 -6.27
C ARG A 148 15.58 11.89 -6.45
N LEU A 149 15.31 10.73 -7.07
CA LEU A 149 16.30 9.67 -7.30
C LEU A 149 16.94 9.14 -6.00
N THR A 150 16.22 9.22 -4.88
CA THR A 150 16.64 8.69 -3.58
C THR A 150 16.60 7.16 -3.55
N ASP A 151 17.41 6.55 -2.69
CA ASP A 151 17.34 5.12 -2.38
C ASP A 151 16.55 4.88 -1.09
N ASP A 152 15.39 4.23 -1.19
CA ASP A 152 14.56 3.84 -0.05
C ASP A 152 14.92 2.44 0.51
N GLY A 153 15.90 1.75 -0.10
CA GLY A 153 16.36 0.43 0.30
C GLY A 153 15.44 -0.74 -0.06
N LEU A 154 14.24 -0.48 -0.60
CA LEU A 154 13.25 -1.51 -0.93
C LEU A 154 12.90 -1.54 -2.41
N THR A 155 12.65 -0.37 -2.99
CA THR A 155 12.10 -0.27 -4.33
C THR A 155 13.18 -0.15 -5.38
N LYS A 156 12.86 -0.61 -6.59
CA LYS A 156 13.70 -0.48 -7.78
C LYS A 156 12.96 0.36 -8.81
N TRP A 157 13.70 1.02 -9.69
CA TRP A 157 13.06 1.69 -10.82
C TRP A 157 12.56 0.68 -11.84
N HIS A 158 11.32 0.85 -12.28
CA HIS A 158 10.75 0.05 -13.37
C HIS A 158 11.49 0.36 -14.69
N PRO A 159 11.76 -0.62 -15.58
CA PRO A 159 12.40 -0.37 -16.87
C PRO A 159 11.74 0.75 -17.69
N ALA A 160 10.41 0.81 -17.66
CA ALA A 160 9.63 1.90 -18.28
C ALA A 160 9.96 3.32 -17.79
N PHE A 161 10.40 3.49 -16.55
CA PHE A 161 10.87 4.78 -16.06
C PHE A 161 12.25 5.11 -16.64
N LEU A 162 13.14 4.11 -16.67
CA LEU A 162 14.50 4.27 -17.22
C LEU A 162 14.51 4.58 -18.72
N THR A 163 13.48 4.15 -19.46
CA THR A 163 13.31 4.50 -20.89
C THR A 163 12.81 5.93 -21.12
N LEU A 164 12.47 6.70 -20.08
CA LEU A 164 11.91 8.03 -20.25
C LEU A 164 12.93 9.04 -20.78
N GLY A 165 14.21 8.90 -20.46
CA GLY A 165 15.26 9.86 -20.81
C GLY A 165 16.61 9.18 -21.01
N LYS A 166 17.63 9.95 -21.35
CA LYS A 166 19.01 9.46 -21.53
C LYS A 166 19.78 9.42 -20.21
N SER A 167 19.44 10.29 -19.26
CA SER A 167 19.96 10.30 -17.89
C SER A 167 18.85 10.08 -16.86
N LEU A 168 19.22 9.75 -15.62
CA LEU A 168 18.25 9.56 -14.53
C LEU A 168 17.54 10.87 -14.18
N GLU A 169 18.23 12.00 -14.24
CA GLU A 169 17.68 13.33 -13.98
C GLU A 169 16.63 13.69 -15.03
N GLU A 170 16.90 13.36 -16.30
CA GLU A 170 15.93 13.55 -17.38
C GLU A 170 14.71 12.64 -17.19
N CYS A 171 14.91 11.38 -16.77
CA CYS A 171 13.83 10.46 -16.43
C CYS A 171 12.95 11.03 -15.31
N ALA A 172 13.56 11.51 -14.22
CA ALA A 172 12.88 12.12 -13.08
C ALA A 172 12.09 13.37 -13.51
N ALA A 173 12.69 14.26 -14.29
CA ALA A 173 12.03 15.48 -14.79
C ALA A 173 10.82 15.15 -15.68
N ARG A 174 10.96 14.20 -16.61
CA ARG A 174 9.87 13.75 -17.49
C ARG A 174 8.77 13.04 -16.70
N TYR A 175 9.13 12.22 -15.70
CA TYR A 175 8.18 11.55 -14.82
C TYR A 175 7.39 12.54 -13.96
N ARG A 176 8.06 13.54 -13.38
CA ARG A 176 7.43 14.64 -12.64
C ARG A 176 6.43 15.39 -13.50
N ALA A 177 6.82 15.76 -14.74
CA ALA A 177 5.92 16.41 -15.69
C ALA A 177 4.71 15.53 -16.06
N PHE A 178 4.92 14.22 -16.22
CA PHE A 178 3.86 13.25 -16.46
C PHE A 178 2.89 13.10 -15.27
N CYS A 179 3.40 13.16 -14.04
CA CYS A 179 2.61 13.12 -12.80
C CYS A 179 1.76 14.39 -12.62
N LYS A 180 2.31 15.58 -12.90
CA LYS A 180 1.56 16.85 -12.80
C LYS A 180 0.28 16.88 -13.65
N LYS A 181 0.24 16.14 -14.77
CA LYS A 181 -0.94 16.02 -15.65
C LYS A 181 -2.03 15.08 -15.09
N TYR A 182 -1.84 14.48 -13.92
CA TYR A 182 -2.85 13.60 -13.32
C TYR A 182 -4.05 14.38 -12.80
N THR A 183 -5.25 13.97 -13.22
CA THR A 183 -6.52 14.45 -12.70
C THR A 183 -7.27 13.29 -12.04
N PRO A 184 -7.62 13.39 -10.73
CA PRO A 184 -8.45 12.38 -10.07
C PRO A 184 -9.80 12.25 -10.78
N LYS A 185 -10.20 11.00 -11.09
CA LYS A 185 -11.55 10.71 -11.56
C LYS A 185 -12.41 10.29 -10.38
N SER A 186 -13.63 10.83 -10.28
CA SER A 186 -14.60 10.38 -9.28
C SER A 186 -14.94 8.91 -9.52
N LYS A 187 -15.03 8.13 -8.44
CA LYS A 187 -15.43 6.72 -8.52
C LYS A 187 -16.96 6.66 -8.65
N PRO A 188 -17.50 5.89 -9.61
CA PRO A 188 -18.94 5.71 -9.71
C PRO A 188 -19.47 4.95 -8.48
N GLU A 189 -20.54 5.45 -7.86
CA GLU A 189 -21.22 4.75 -6.78
C GLU A 189 -22.02 3.58 -7.34
N LYS A 190 -21.69 2.34 -6.92
CA LYS A 190 -22.53 1.18 -7.19
C LYS A 190 -23.72 1.18 -6.24
N ARG A 191 -24.90 1.48 -6.74
CA ARG A 191 -26.16 1.35 -6.00
C ARG A 191 -26.68 -0.08 -6.13
N TYR A 192 -26.93 -0.73 -5.00
CA TYR A 192 -27.55 -2.05 -4.95
C TYR A 192 -29.02 -1.88 -4.57
N HIS A 193 -29.92 -2.14 -5.50
CA HIS A 193 -31.36 -1.91 -5.33
C HIS A 193 -32.10 -3.09 -4.69
N TRP A 194 -31.43 -4.22 -4.42
CA TRP A 194 -32.10 -5.45 -3.99
C TRP A 194 -32.83 -5.32 -2.64
N GLY A 195 -32.34 -4.46 -1.74
CA GLY A 195 -32.90 -4.29 -0.39
C GLY A 195 -33.60 -2.94 -0.14
N SER A 196 -33.70 -2.07 -1.14
CA SER A 196 -34.14 -0.67 -0.95
C SER A 196 -35.58 -0.52 -0.47
N LYS A 197 -36.46 -1.49 -0.76
CA LYS A 197 -37.87 -1.49 -0.30
C LYS A 197 -38.10 -2.23 1.02
N MET A 198 -37.22 -3.17 1.39
CA MET A 198 -37.42 -4.09 2.52
C MET A 198 -36.58 -3.70 3.74
N LEU A 199 -35.29 -3.37 3.55
CA LEU A 199 -34.38 -3.03 4.65
C LEU A 199 -34.88 -1.84 5.52
N PRO A 200 -35.45 -0.76 4.95
CA PRO A 200 -36.00 0.33 5.76
C PRO A 200 -37.22 -0.07 6.62
N LYS A 201 -37.93 -1.15 6.23
CA LYS A 201 -39.09 -1.67 6.99
C LYS A 201 -38.66 -2.60 8.14
N VAL A 202 -37.48 -3.21 8.04
CA VAL A 202 -36.92 -4.15 9.03
C VAL A 202 -36.03 -3.44 10.05
N ILE A 203 -35.29 -2.41 9.62
CA ILE A 203 -34.40 -1.63 10.50
C ILE A 203 -35.19 -0.45 11.06
N LYS A 204 -35.86 -0.61 12.21
CA LYS A 204 -36.42 0.52 12.98
C LYS A 204 -35.29 1.22 13.74
N GLY A 205 -34.86 2.39 13.25
CA GLY A 205 -34.03 3.34 14.01
C GLY A 205 -32.83 3.90 13.24
N LYS A 206 -32.50 5.19 13.49
CA LYS A 206 -31.24 5.80 13.07
C LYS A 206 -30.09 5.03 13.71
N GLY A 207 -29.15 4.51 12.91
CA GLY A 207 -27.99 3.79 13.41
C GLY A 207 -27.16 4.67 14.36
N LYS A 208 -27.17 4.35 15.66
CA LYS A 208 -26.17 4.89 16.59
C LYS A 208 -24.81 4.28 16.25
N LYS A 209 -23.73 5.08 16.36
CA LYS A 209 -22.36 4.58 16.37
C LYS A 209 -22.21 3.60 17.54
N LYS A 210 -21.80 2.36 17.25
CA LYS A 210 -21.48 1.36 18.26
C LYS A 210 -20.03 1.57 18.70
N SER A 211 -19.80 1.78 19.98
CA SER A 211 -18.64 1.26 20.69
C SER A 211 -19.05 -0.09 21.31
N SER A 212 -18.14 -1.05 21.39
CA SER A 212 -18.35 -2.28 22.18
C SER A 212 -17.08 -2.59 22.96
N PRO A 213 -17.18 -2.77 24.28
CA PRO A 213 -16.05 -3.00 25.16
C PRO A 213 -15.71 -4.50 25.27
N GLY A 214 -14.43 -4.78 25.47
CA GLY A 214 -13.91 -6.11 25.79
C GLY A 214 -12.59 -5.97 26.52
N GLN A 215 -12.69 -5.59 27.80
CA GLN A 215 -11.54 -5.50 28.70
C GLN A 215 -11.08 -6.91 29.09
N MET A 216 -9.87 -7.27 28.65
CA MET A 216 -8.93 -8.10 29.42
C MET A 216 -7.53 -7.53 29.13
N LYS A 217 -6.74 -7.28 30.18
CA LYS A 217 -5.28 -7.12 30.05
C LYS A 217 -4.66 -8.51 30.10
N LEU A 218 -3.79 -8.81 29.14
CA LEU A 218 -3.08 -10.08 29.00
C LEU A 218 -1.56 -9.81 28.90
N PRO A 219 -0.71 -10.78 29.28
CA PRO A 219 0.59 -10.56 29.92
C PRO A 219 1.74 -10.23 28.95
N TRP A 220 1.52 -9.28 28.05
CA TRP A 220 2.55 -8.70 27.17
C TRP A 220 2.19 -7.25 26.79
N ASP A 221 1.70 -6.50 27.79
CA ASP A 221 1.45 -5.04 27.75
C ASP A 221 2.74 -4.22 27.49
N ASN A 222 3.89 -4.87 27.29
CA ASN A 222 5.18 -4.25 26.98
C ASN A 222 5.75 -4.76 25.63
N TRP A 223 4.94 -4.82 24.56
CA TRP A 223 5.54 -4.82 23.22
C TRP A 223 5.78 -3.36 22.82
N GLU A 224 6.91 -2.84 23.25
CA GLU A 224 7.48 -1.64 22.64
C GLU A 224 7.93 -2.02 21.22
N VAL A 225 7.69 -1.14 20.25
CA VAL A 225 8.35 -1.24 18.95
C VAL A 225 9.83 -0.91 19.18
N THR A 226 10.56 -1.85 19.75
CA THR A 226 12.01 -1.82 19.90
C THR A 226 12.57 -3.09 19.25
N ASP A 227 12.17 -3.33 18.01
CA ASP A 227 13.05 -4.02 17.09
C ASP A 227 13.67 -2.90 16.25
N SER A 228 14.91 -2.51 16.57
CA SER A 228 15.59 -1.37 15.94
C SER A 228 15.57 -1.52 14.42
N GLU A 229 15.61 -2.76 13.92
CA GLU A 229 15.49 -3.08 12.50
C GLU A 229 14.19 -2.58 11.85
N VAL A 230 13.04 -2.67 12.54
CA VAL A 230 11.75 -2.21 11.99
C VAL A 230 11.79 -0.70 11.81
N ARG A 231 12.32 0.01 12.81
CA ARG A 231 12.41 1.48 12.81
C ARG A 231 13.45 1.94 11.78
N GLU A 232 14.62 1.31 11.71
CA GLU A 232 15.67 1.63 10.74
C GLU A 232 15.19 1.45 9.28
N VAL A 233 14.52 0.32 8.98
CA VAL A 233 13.99 0.06 7.63
C VAL A 233 12.88 1.07 7.28
N ALA A 234 12.01 1.39 8.23
CA ALA A 234 10.95 2.35 8.03
C ALA A 234 11.47 3.78 7.88
N GLU A 235 12.43 4.19 8.70
CA GLU A 235 13.07 5.50 8.67
C GLU A 235 13.77 5.72 7.32
N LYS A 236 14.58 4.76 6.87
CA LYS A 236 15.22 4.84 5.55
C LYS A 236 14.18 5.03 4.44
N PHE A 237 13.08 4.27 4.49
CA PHE A 237 12.03 4.37 3.50
C PHE A 237 11.31 5.73 3.54
N VAL A 238 10.97 6.21 4.73
CA VAL A 238 10.24 7.46 4.93
C VAL A 238 11.12 8.66 4.55
N MET A 239 12.37 8.72 5.00
CA MET A 239 13.29 9.83 4.72
C MET A 239 13.63 9.99 3.23
N ALA A 240 13.58 8.91 2.46
CA ALA A 240 13.71 8.94 1.01
C ALA A 240 12.46 9.54 0.31
N ASN A 241 11.28 9.45 0.93
CA ASN A 241 10.01 9.68 0.25
C ASN A 241 9.17 10.85 0.81
N CYS A 242 9.45 11.28 2.04
CA CYS A 242 8.72 12.31 2.77
C CYS A 242 8.84 13.68 2.11
N TYR A 243 7.81 14.52 2.21
CA TYR A 243 7.86 15.87 1.62
C TYR A 243 8.96 16.74 2.24
N ASP A 244 9.04 16.75 3.58
CA ASP A 244 10.06 17.49 4.35
C ASP A 244 10.77 16.52 5.30
N GLN A 245 12.09 16.41 5.15
CA GLN A 245 12.92 15.53 5.97
C GLN A 245 13.00 15.98 7.43
N LYS A 246 12.90 17.30 7.71
CA LYS A 246 12.94 17.80 9.10
C LYS A 246 11.70 17.39 9.86
N ILE A 247 10.54 17.47 9.20
CA ILE A 247 9.27 17.05 9.79
C ILE A 247 9.26 15.52 9.94
N ALA A 248 9.73 14.78 8.92
CA ALA A 248 9.79 13.33 8.99
C ALA A 248 10.69 12.82 10.12
N ALA A 249 11.86 13.43 10.33
CA ALA A 249 12.79 13.06 11.39
C ALA A 249 12.17 13.19 12.79
N GLN A 250 11.21 14.08 13.01
CA GLN A 250 10.53 14.22 14.31
C GLN A 250 9.79 12.94 14.71
N PHE A 251 9.28 12.16 13.75
CA PHE A 251 8.60 10.89 14.05
C PHE A 251 9.57 9.77 14.47
N PHE A 252 10.86 9.95 14.24
CA PHE A 252 11.90 8.97 14.56
C PHE A 252 12.85 9.43 15.68
N ASN A 253 12.72 10.67 16.16
CA ASN A 253 13.61 11.27 17.17
C ASN A 253 13.04 11.23 18.60
N ASP A 254 11.95 10.51 18.86
CA ASP A 254 11.48 10.28 20.23
C ASP A 254 12.43 9.29 20.94
N GLU A 255 13.45 9.84 21.61
CA GLU A 255 14.17 9.32 22.78
C GLU A 255 13.70 10.07 24.05
#